data_AF-A0A3Q8FKF0-F1
#
_entry.id   AF-A0A3Q8FKF0-F1
#
_cell.length_a   1.000
_cell.length_b   1.000
_cell.length_c   1.000
_cell.angle_alpha   90.00
_cell.angle_beta   90.00
_cell.angle_gamma   90.00
#
_symmetry.space_group_name_H-M   'P 1'
#
loop_
_entity.id
_entity.type
_entity.pdbx_description
1 polymer ?
#
loop_
_entity_poly.entity_id
_entity_poly.type
_entity_poly.pdbx_seq_one_letter_code
_entity_poly.pdbx_strand_id
1 'polypeptide(L)'
;MHSIFRWTTALIMALGMTLTAHADDTAAQIRQHAADHRMLVLGEFHGTRETPLLVRQLVDDYSRDGTPLILALELPRAENPTLRDYLDSDGGAVARRHLQDRAYWTVRDDQHDGRRSRDMLAMIEALRALKAQGRDITIVGYDVNHNDGGNQARDDRVAAELRRLYRRLPEGARMVVLTGNVHAMLQRPEGMPPEMQMRPMASGLRDLDIYSVRLEALRGEAWGCAGSCRAWSIPEQVARGPRVDTHAKRQYDLWVWMPELSVGTLEGQ
;
A
#
# COMPACT_ATOMS: atom_id res chain seq x y z
N MET A 1 45.11 -6.49 0.10
CA MET A 1 44.04 -5.80 0.85
C MET A 1 42.68 -5.97 0.16
N HIS A 2 42.17 -7.21 0.04
CA HIS A 2 40.92 -7.55 -0.69
C HIS A 2 39.95 -8.38 0.16
N SER A 3 39.72 -8.01 1.43
CA SER A 3 38.85 -8.80 2.32
C SER A 3 37.71 -8.00 2.97
N ILE A 4 37.58 -6.70 2.74
CA ILE A 4 36.53 -5.89 3.39
C ILE A 4 35.30 -5.70 2.48
N PHE A 5 35.49 -5.76 1.14
CA PHE A 5 34.41 -5.48 0.17
C PHE A 5 33.48 -6.68 -0.11
N ARG A 6 33.85 -7.91 0.29
CA ARG A 6 33.01 -9.11 0.06
C ARG A 6 31.97 -9.34 1.16
N TRP A 7 32.22 -8.86 2.37
CA TRP A 7 31.34 -9.10 3.52
C TRP A 7 30.15 -8.15 3.55
N THR A 8 30.33 -6.89 3.09
CA THR A 8 29.24 -5.91 3.00
C THR A 8 28.19 -6.30 1.97
N THR A 9 28.59 -6.79 0.79
CA THR A 9 27.63 -7.20 -0.26
C THR A 9 26.84 -8.45 0.12
N ALA A 10 27.48 -9.41 0.81
CA ALA A 10 26.82 -10.63 1.28
C ALA A 10 25.77 -10.32 2.37
N LEU A 11 26.07 -9.40 3.30
CA LEU A 11 25.15 -9.00 4.35
C LEU A 11 23.93 -8.22 3.81
N ILE A 12 24.13 -7.34 2.82
CA ILE A 12 23.04 -6.60 2.15
C ILE A 12 22.13 -7.56 1.37
N MET A 13 22.70 -8.57 0.69
CA MET A 13 21.90 -9.59 0.01
C MET A 13 21.11 -10.46 0.99
N ALA A 14 21.71 -10.87 2.10
CA ALA A 14 21.02 -11.66 3.13
C ALA A 14 19.86 -10.88 3.76
N LEU A 15 20.06 -9.60 4.08
CA LEU A 15 19.01 -8.74 4.61
C LEU A 15 17.87 -8.52 3.61
N GLY A 16 18.19 -8.34 2.32
CA GLY A 16 17.20 -8.26 1.25
C GLY A 16 16.35 -9.53 1.13
N MET A 17 16.98 -10.71 1.21
CA MET A 17 16.30 -12.01 1.14
C MET A 17 15.36 -12.26 2.33
N THR A 18 15.75 -11.87 3.54
CA THR A 18 14.89 -12.01 4.72
C THR A 18 13.68 -11.08 4.66
N LEU A 19 13.85 -9.85 4.18
CA LEU A 19 12.74 -8.90 4.02
C LEU A 19 11.71 -9.42 3.00
N THR A 20 12.18 -9.96 1.87
CA THR A 20 11.29 -10.55 0.87
C THR A 20 10.57 -11.78 1.39
N ALA A 21 11.26 -12.68 2.11
CA ALA A 21 10.63 -13.88 2.66
C ALA A 21 9.48 -13.54 3.64
N HIS A 22 9.67 -12.54 4.50
CA HIS A 22 8.62 -12.10 5.42
C HIS A 22 7.42 -11.44 4.72
N ALA A 23 7.67 -10.69 3.64
CA ALA A 23 6.61 -10.17 2.79
C ALA A 23 5.83 -11.30 2.10
N ASP A 24 6.53 -12.35 1.66
CA ASP A 24 5.92 -13.52 1.00
C ASP A 24 5.05 -14.33 1.97
N ASP A 25 5.52 -14.59 3.19
CA ASP A 25 4.76 -15.27 4.23
C ASP A 25 3.48 -14.48 4.60
N THR A 26 3.61 -13.16 4.72
CA THR A 26 2.47 -12.28 5.04
C THR A 26 1.48 -12.24 3.87
N ALA A 27 1.96 -12.19 2.63
CA ALA A 27 1.12 -12.26 1.43
C ALA A 27 0.33 -13.58 1.39
N ALA A 28 0.97 -14.70 1.68
CA ALA A 28 0.32 -16.01 1.73
C ALA A 28 -0.80 -16.05 2.79
N GLN A 29 -0.56 -15.53 3.99
CA GLN A 29 -1.59 -15.42 5.04
C GLN A 29 -2.78 -14.56 4.57
N ILE A 30 -2.51 -13.39 3.99
CA ILE A 30 -3.56 -12.51 3.46
C ILE A 30 -4.39 -13.24 2.39
N ARG A 31 -3.75 -13.90 1.41
CA ARG A 31 -4.45 -14.62 0.35
C ARG A 31 -5.30 -15.78 0.88
N GLN A 32 -4.76 -16.53 1.84
CA GLN A 32 -5.51 -17.62 2.48
C GLN A 32 -6.83 -17.14 3.09
N HIS A 33 -6.81 -15.96 3.73
CA HIS A 33 -7.96 -15.43 4.44
C HIS A 33 -8.89 -14.58 3.56
N ALA A 34 -8.34 -13.78 2.64
CA ALA A 34 -9.11 -12.99 1.68
C ALA A 34 -9.77 -13.84 0.60
N ALA A 35 -9.26 -15.05 0.35
CA ALA A 35 -9.84 -16.03 -0.57
C ALA A 35 -10.23 -15.39 -1.93
N ASP A 36 -11.51 -15.45 -2.28
CA ASP A 36 -12.04 -14.99 -3.57
C ASP A 36 -12.65 -13.59 -3.54
N HIS A 37 -12.49 -12.85 -2.44
CA HIS A 37 -12.94 -11.46 -2.36
C HIS A 37 -12.33 -10.63 -3.49
N ARG A 38 -13.18 -9.90 -4.21
CA ARG A 38 -12.78 -9.15 -5.40
C ARG A 38 -12.02 -7.87 -5.09
N MET A 39 -12.22 -7.28 -3.91
CA MET A 39 -11.47 -6.11 -3.45
C MET A 39 -10.76 -6.39 -2.13
N LEU A 40 -9.43 -6.41 -2.15
CA LEU A 40 -8.61 -6.42 -0.94
C LEU A 40 -8.30 -4.97 -0.54
N VAL A 41 -8.70 -4.53 0.66
CA VAL A 41 -8.34 -3.23 1.22
C VAL A 41 -7.24 -3.44 2.27
N LEU A 42 -6.00 -3.13 1.91
CA LEU A 42 -4.84 -3.27 2.78
C LEU A 42 -4.55 -1.94 3.48
N GLY A 43 -4.88 -1.89 4.77
CA GLY A 43 -4.51 -0.83 5.71
C GLY A 43 -3.06 -0.98 6.15
N GLU A 44 -2.30 0.11 6.14
CA GLU A 44 -0.85 0.11 6.41
C GLU A 44 -0.39 1.24 7.34
N PHE A 45 0.91 1.18 7.70
CA PHE A 45 1.65 2.29 8.31
C PHE A 45 2.53 2.95 7.25
N HIS A 46 2.20 4.19 6.90
CA HIS A 46 2.81 4.88 5.77
C HIS A 46 4.34 4.92 5.81
N GLY A 47 4.93 4.85 4.62
CA GLY A 47 6.37 5.04 4.46
C GLY A 47 7.20 3.94 5.08
N THR A 48 6.84 2.70 4.85
CA THR A 48 7.65 1.55 5.26
C THR A 48 8.30 0.91 4.03
N ARG A 49 9.43 0.22 4.23
CA ARG A 49 10.15 -0.47 3.14
C ARG A 49 9.46 -1.79 2.76
N GLU A 50 8.81 -2.42 3.73
CA GLU A 50 8.25 -3.76 3.62
C GLU A 50 6.85 -3.77 3.00
N THR A 51 6.02 -2.75 3.26
CA THR A 51 4.66 -2.68 2.71
C THR A 51 4.65 -2.68 1.18
N PRO A 52 5.49 -1.91 0.46
CA PRO A 52 5.57 -1.99 -1.00
C PRO A 52 6.02 -3.38 -1.51
N LEU A 53 6.87 -4.10 -0.76
CA LEU A 53 7.27 -5.46 -1.10
C LEU A 53 6.11 -6.45 -0.93
N LEU A 54 5.34 -6.32 0.15
CA LEU A 54 4.12 -7.09 0.39
C LEU A 54 3.09 -6.87 -0.72
N VAL A 55 2.84 -5.61 -1.09
CA VAL A 55 1.90 -5.27 -2.17
C VAL A 55 2.37 -5.81 -3.51
N ARG A 56 3.67 -5.68 -3.83
CA ARG A 56 4.26 -6.30 -5.02
C ARG A 56 3.98 -7.80 -5.05
N GLN A 57 4.18 -8.50 -3.93
CA GLN A 57 3.97 -9.94 -3.86
C GLN A 57 2.49 -10.32 -4.02
N LEU A 58 1.57 -9.58 -3.39
CA LEU A 58 0.13 -9.79 -3.55
C LEU A 58 -0.31 -9.60 -5.00
N VAL A 59 0.19 -8.56 -5.68
CA VAL A 59 -0.14 -8.30 -7.08
C VAL A 59 0.44 -9.36 -8.01
N ASP A 60 1.68 -9.78 -7.80
CA ASP A 60 2.26 -10.90 -8.55
C ASP A 60 1.41 -12.16 -8.34
N ASP A 61 1.16 -12.55 -7.10
CA ASP A 61 0.37 -13.75 -6.76
C ASP A 61 -1.02 -13.73 -7.40
N TYR A 62 -1.74 -12.60 -7.35
CA TYR A 62 -3.11 -12.50 -7.87
C TYR A 62 -3.19 -12.35 -9.39
N SER A 63 -2.15 -11.88 -10.08
CA SER A 63 -2.14 -11.72 -11.54
C SER A 63 -1.51 -12.92 -12.27
N ARG A 64 -1.03 -13.93 -11.52
CA ARG A 64 -0.22 -15.04 -12.04
C ARG A 64 -0.89 -15.92 -13.08
N ASP A 65 -2.20 -16.03 -13.05
CA ASP A 65 -3.01 -16.83 -13.97
C ASP A 65 -3.64 -16.00 -15.10
N GLY A 66 -3.25 -14.73 -15.24
CA GLY A 66 -3.82 -13.81 -16.22
C GLY A 66 -5.04 -13.05 -15.72
N THR A 67 -5.42 -13.20 -14.45
CA THR A 67 -6.47 -12.40 -13.81
C THR A 67 -6.15 -10.90 -13.95
N PRO A 68 -7.06 -10.09 -14.54
CA PRO A 68 -6.90 -8.65 -14.58
C PRO A 68 -6.87 -8.07 -13.17
N LEU A 69 -5.88 -7.24 -12.89
CA LEU A 69 -5.66 -6.66 -11.57
C LEU A 69 -5.51 -5.14 -11.62
N ILE A 70 -6.28 -4.46 -10.77
CA ILE A 70 -6.08 -3.04 -10.47
C ILE A 70 -5.43 -2.87 -9.10
N LEU A 71 -4.26 -2.24 -9.06
CA LEU A 71 -3.70 -1.71 -7.82
C LEU A 71 -4.12 -0.25 -7.67
N ALA A 72 -4.96 0.02 -6.67
CA ALA A 72 -5.40 1.36 -6.28
C ALA A 72 -4.50 1.89 -5.16
N LEU A 73 -3.76 2.97 -5.43
CA LEU A 73 -2.86 3.61 -4.50
C LEU A 73 -3.46 4.93 -4.00
N GLU A 74 -3.15 5.26 -2.75
CA GLU A 74 -3.53 6.53 -2.10
C GLU A 74 -2.71 7.72 -2.66
N LEU A 75 -2.84 7.94 -3.97
CA LEU A 75 -2.19 8.96 -4.80
C LEU A 75 -3.26 9.86 -5.44
N PRO A 76 -2.97 11.16 -5.67
CA PRO A 76 -3.85 12.04 -6.41
C PRO A 76 -4.19 11.47 -7.79
N ARG A 77 -5.47 11.51 -8.19
CA ARG A 77 -5.91 11.08 -9.53
C ARG A 77 -5.21 11.80 -10.69
N ALA A 78 -4.71 13.01 -10.45
CA ALA A 78 -3.92 13.76 -11.43
C ALA A 78 -2.63 13.03 -11.86
N GLU A 79 -2.14 12.04 -11.10
CA GLU A 79 -0.98 11.23 -11.47
C GLU A 79 -1.32 10.08 -12.41
N ASN A 80 -2.61 9.74 -12.61
CA ASN A 80 -3.03 8.59 -13.41
C ASN A 80 -2.53 8.59 -14.86
N PRO A 81 -2.54 9.72 -15.61
CA PRO A 81 -1.97 9.75 -16.96
C PRO A 81 -0.49 9.35 -16.96
N THR A 82 0.33 9.95 -16.10
CA THR A 82 1.77 9.68 -16.02
C THR A 82 2.05 8.26 -15.52
N LEU A 83 1.28 7.73 -14.57
CA LEU A 83 1.39 6.34 -14.12
C LEU A 83 1.11 5.35 -15.26
N ARG A 84 0.07 5.60 -16.04
CA ARG A 84 -0.25 4.77 -17.21
C ARG A 84 0.86 4.83 -18.25
N ASP A 85 1.32 6.03 -18.61
CA ASP A 85 2.39 6.20 -19.59
C ASP A 85 3.68 5.50 -19.13
N TYR A 86 3.99 5.53 -17.83
CA TYR A 86 5.12 4.80 -17.26
C TYR A 86 4.92 3.28 -17.35
N LEU A 87 3.74 2.78 -16.98
CA LEU A 87 3.40 1.36 -17.06
C LEU A 87 3.51 0.78 -18.48
N ASP A 88 3.16 1.59 -19.49
CA ASP A 88 3.19 1.21 -20.90
C ASP A 88 4.56 1.47 -21.57
N SER A 89 5.48 2.15 -20.88
CA SER A 89 6.84 2.44 -21.37
C SER A 89 7.76 1.22 -21.34
N ASP A 90 9.02 1.39 -21.74
CA ASP A 90 10.10 0.40 -21.57
C ASP A 90 10.75 0.43 -20.17
N GLY A 91 10.32 1.34 -19.29
CA GLY A 91 10.93 1.55 -17.97
C GLY A 91 12.30 2.20 -18.03
N GLY A 92 12.69 2.77 -19.17
CA GLY A 92 13.98 3.42 -19.37
C GLY A 92 14.14 4.69 -18.53
N ALA A 93 15.36 5.23 -18.53
CA ALA A 93 15.71 6.40 -17.70
C ALA A 93 14.82 7.62 -17.97
N VAL A 94 14.40 7.84 -19.22
CA VAL A 94 13.50 8.95 -19.59
C VAL A 94 12.10 8.76 -18.98
N ALA A 95 11.54 7.56 -19.09
CA ALA A 95 10.22 7.26 -18.52
C ALA A 95 10.22 7.34 -17.00
N ARG A 96 11.28 6.80 -16.36
CA ARG A 96 11.48 6.89 -14.90
C ARG A 96 11.52 8.34 -14.44
N ARG A 97 12.34 9.15 -15.11
CA ARG A 97 12.47 10.57 -14.79
C ARG A 97 11.17 11.33 -14.99
N HIS A 98 10.42 11.05 -16.05
CA HIS A 98 9.12 11.69 -16.28
C HIS A 98 8.12 11.42 -15.15
N LEU A 99 8.14 10.21 -14.56
CA LEU A 99 7.35 9.90 -13.38
C LEU A 99 7.89 10.62 -12.12
N GLN A 100 9.18 10.53 -11.87
CA GLN A 100 9.83 11.10 -10.67
C GLN A 100 9.78 12.63 -10.62
N ASP A 101 9.83 13.32 -11.76
CA ASP A 101 9.84 14.78 -11.82
C ASP A 101 8.44 15.40 -11.60
N ARG A 102 7.40 14.59 -11.39
CA ARG A 102 6.05 15.08 -11.07
C ARG A 102 6.02 15.75 -9.69
N ALA A 103 5.13 16.74 -9.55
CA ALA A 103 4.98 17.49 -8.31
C ALA A 103 4.66 16.62 -7.09
N TYR A 104 3.95 15.51 -7.28
CA TYR A 104 3.66 14.58 -6.18
C TYR A 104 4.94 13.94 -5.60
N TRP A 105 5.88 13.51 -6.45
CA TRP A 105 7.08 12.78 -6.04
C TRP A 105 8.23 13.69 -5.59
N THR A 106 8.20 14.97 -5.96
CA THR A 106 9.26 15.95 -5.68
C THR A 106 9.03 16.77 -4.41
N VAL A 107 8.04 16.44 -3.58
CA VAL A 107 7.81 17.09 -2.28
C VAL A 107 9.01 16.84 -1.37
N ARG A 108 9.67 17.92 -0.95
CA ARG A 108 10.78 17.92 0.00
C ARG A 108 10.29 18.38 1.38
N ASP A 109 11.11 18.20 2.41
CA ASP A 109 10.90 18.67 3.78
C ASP A 109 9.89 17.86 4.65
N ASP A 110 9.44 18.44 5.76
CA ASP A 110 8.65 17.82 6.85
C ASP A 110 7.17 17.62 6.52
N GLN A 111 6.81 17.70 5.23
CA GLN A 111 5.45 17.46 4.71
C GLN A 111 5.27 16.07 4.10
N HIS A 112 6.31 15.22 4.16
CA HIS A 112 6.29 13.89 3.59
C HIS A 112 5.87 12.83 4.62
N ASP A 113 4.72 12.22 4.41
CA ASP A 113 4.13 11.19 5.28
C ASP A 113 4.59 9.76 4.97
N GLY A 114 5.58 9.61 4.09
CA GLY A 114 6.13 8.33 3.66
C GLY A 114 5.59 7.78 2.34
N ARG A 115 4.47 8.27 1.82
CA ARG A 115 3.80 7.69 0.63
C ARG A 115 4.53 7.94 -0.70
N ARG A 116 5.42 8.94 -0.77
CA ARG A 116 6.26 9.22 -1.96
C ARG A 116 7.69 8.71 -1.78
N SER A 117 7.84 7.43 -1.45
CA SER A 117 9.16 6.83 -1.19
C SER A 117 9.77 6.21 -2.45
N ARG A 118 11.10 6.01 -2.41
CA ARG A 118 11.82 5.20 -3.40
C ARG A 118 11.32 3.76 -3.42
N ASP A 119 10.87 3.23 -2.28
CA ASP A 119 10.32 1.89 -2.17
C ASP A 119 8.98 1.76 -2.92
N MET A 120 8.12 2.80 -2.88
CA MET A 120 6.90 2.86 -3.68
C MET A 120 7.18 2.93 -5.18
N LEU A 121 8.18 3.71 -5.60
CA LEU A 121 8.60 3.76 -7.01
C LEU A 121 9.22 2.44 -7.47
N ALA A 122 10.00 1.77 -6.61
CA ALA A 122 10.54 0.45 -6.88
C ALA A 122 9.43 -0.61 -7.04
N MET A 123 8.37 -0.54 -6.24
CA MET A 123 7.17 -1.36 -6.42
C MET A 123 6.50 -1.07 -7.77
N ILE A 124 6.26 0.20 -8.11
CA ILE A 124 5.66 0.58 -9.40
C ILE A 124 6.49 0.04 -10.58
N GLU A 125 7.82 0.15 -10.51
CA GLU A 125 8.71 -0.43 -11.53
C GLU A 125 8.63 -1.95 -11.60
N ALA A 126 8.59 -2.64 -10.46
CA ALA A 126 8.43 -4.09 -10.44
C ALA A 126 7.11 -4.52 -11.11
N LEU A 127 6.03 -3.79 -10.88
CA LEU A 127 4.73 -4.06 -11.50
C LEU A 127 4.70 -3.71 -13.00
N ARG A 128 5.42 -2.66 -13.43
CA ARG A 128 5.67 -2.38 -14.86
C ARG A 128 6.38 -3.56 -15.52
N ALA A 129 7.42 -4.10 -14.88
CA ALA A 129 8.16 -5.24 -15.40
C ALA A 129 7.27 -6.50 -15.51
N LEU A 130 6.40 -6.75 -14.53
CA LEU A 130 5.40 -7.82 -14.60
C LEU A 130 4.41 -7.58 -15.75
N LYS A 131 3.93 -6.36 -15.94
CA LYS A 131 3.05 -5.99 -17.07
C LYS A 131 3.73 -6.25 -18.42
N ALA A 132 4.99 -5.86 -18.57
CA ALA A 132 5.79 -6.11 -19.77
C ALA A 132 6.01 -7.62 -20.06
N GLN A 133 5.89 -8.47 -19.05
CA GLN A 133 5.92 -9.93 -19.17
C GLN A 133 4.53 -10.53 -19.50
N GLY A 134 3.53 -9.70 -19.78
CA GLY A 134 2.20 -10.13 -20.20
C GLY A 134 1.17 -10.19 -19.06
N ARG A 135 1.47 -9.69 -17.86
CA ARG A 135 0.47 -9.56 -16.79
C ARG A 135 -0.51 -8.42 -17.11
N ASP A 136 -1.80 -8.64 -16.90
CA ASP A 136 -2.82 -7.60 -17.01
C ASP A 136 -2.92 -6.79 -15.70
N ILE A 137 -1.96 -5.88 -15.52
CA ILE A 137 -1.85 -5.02 -14.35
C ILE A 137 -2.10 -3.56 -14.74
N THR A 138 -2.90 -2.88 -13.94
CA THR A 138 -3.11 -1.43 -13.98
C THR A 138 -2.86 -0.84 -12.59
N ILE A 139 -2.19 0.32 -12.52
CA ILE A 139 -2.04 1.10 -11.29
C ILE A 139 -2.83 2.40 -11.43
N VAL A 140 -3.61 2.74 -10.42
CA VAL A 140 -4.36 4.01 -10.36
C VAL A 140 -4.20 4.67 -8.99
N GLY A 141 -3.98 5.98 -9.00
CA GLY A 141 -4.29 6.86 -7.87
C GLY A 141 -5.80 7.06 -7.74
N TYR A 142 -6.32 6.95 -6.53
CA TYR A 142 -7.75 7.16 -6.24
C TYR A 142 -8.04 8.40 -5.38
N ASP A 143 -7.00 9.04 -4.84
CA ASP A 143 -7.16 10.14 -3.88
C ASP A 143 -7.60 11.45 -4.56
N VAL A 144 -8.15 12.36 -3.77
CA VAL A 144 -8.51 13.70 -4.23
C VAL A 144 -7.24 14.50 -4.58
N ASN A 145 -7.32 15.33 -5.61
CA ASN A 145 -6.20 16.22 -5.98
C ASN A 145 -5.99 17.34 -4.95
N HIS A 146 -7.08 17.79 -4.35
CA HIS A 146 -7.10 18.81 -3.30
C HIS A 146 -8.19 18.43 -2.28
N ASN A 147 -7.90 18.59 -0.99
CA ASN A 147 -8.87 18.38 0.07
C ASN A 147 -9.27 19.69 0.73
N ASP A 148 -10.52 20.08 0.52
CA ASP A 148 -11.16 21.33 0.94
C ASP A 148 -12.32 21.09 1.92
N GLY A 149 -12.65 19.82 2.22
CA GLY A 149 -13.82 19.43 3.04
C GLY A 149 -13.50 18.67 4.33
N GLY A 150 -12.23 18.61 4.74
CA GLY A 150 -11.78 17.87 5.93
C GLY A 150 -11.73 16.35 5.73
N ASN A 151 -11.48 15.60 6.81
CA ASN A 151 -11.22 14.15 6.75
C ASN A 151 -12.44 13.34 6.25
N GLN A 152 -13.64 13.65 6.75
CA GLN A 152 -14.84 12.91 6.34
C GLN A 152 -15.19 13.11 4.87
N ALA A 153 -15.15 14.35 4.38
CA ALA A 153 -15.48 14.62 2.97
C ALA A 153 -14.46 13.96 2.03
N ARG A 154 -13.18 13.89 2.43
CA ARG A 154 -12.17 13.13 1.70
C ARG A 154 -12.52 11.65 1.65
N ASP A 155 -12.81 11.01 2.80
CA ASP A 155 -13.15 9.58 2.87
C ASP A 155 -14.40 9.25 2.04
N ASP A 156 -15.40 10.11 2.04
CA ASP A 156 -16.60 9.94 1.20
C ASP A 156 -16.26 10.02 -0.30
N ARG A 157 -15.40 10.97 -0.70
CA ARG A 157 -14.96 11.13 -2.10
C ARG A 157 -14.11 9.94 -2.55
N VAL A 158 -13.18 9.45 -1.72
CA VAL A 158 -12.33 8.31 -2.08
C VAL A 158 -13.10 6.98 -2.06
N ALA A 159 -14.07 6.81 -1.16
CA ALA A 159 -14.97 5.65 -1.19
C ALA A 159 -15.83 5.64 -2.46
N ALA A 160 -16.37 6.80 -2.87
CA ALA A 160 -17.12 6.91 -4.13
C ALA A 160 -16.25 6.56 -5.35
N GLU A 161 -14.97 6.98 -5.34
CA GLU A 161 -13.99 6.66 -6.37
C GLU A 161 -13.73 5.16 -6.47
N LEU A 162 -13.38 4.51 -5.36
CA LEU A 162 -13.11 3.07 -5.32
C LEU A 162 -14.33 2.25 -5.73
N ARG A 163 -15.53 2.65 -5.29
CA ARG A 163 -16.80 2.06 -5.75
C ARG A 163 -16.96 2.19 -7.27
N ARG A 164 -16.63 3.33 -7.85
CA ARG A 164 -16.70 3.52 -9.31
C ARG A 164 -15.71 2.63 -10.05
N LEU A 165 -14.49 2.50 -9.54
CA LEU A 165 -13.49 1.58 -10.10
C LEU A 165 -13.97 0.13 -9.98
N TYR A 166 -14.45 -0.28 -8.81
CA TYR A 166 -14.95 -1.63 -8.54
C TYR A 166 -16.11 -2.02 -9.47
N ARG A 167 -17.09 -1.13 -9.68
CA ARG A 167 -18.22 -1.39 -10.59
C ARG A 167 -17.82 -1.54 -12.05
N ARG A 168 -16.61 -1.10 -12.42
CA ARG A 168 -16.03 -1.25 -13.76
C ARG A 168 -15.06 -2.42 -13.86
N LEU A 169 -14.78 -3.12 -12.76
CA LEU A 169 -13.95 -4.32 -12.80
C LEU A 169 -14.64 -5.40 -13.64
N PRO A 170 -13.96 -5.95 -14.65
CA PRO A 170 -14.43 -7.14 -15.36
C PRO A 170 -14.75 -8.28 -14.40
N GLU A 171 -15.63 -9.18 -14.82
CA GLU A 171 -15.85 -10.42 -14.08
C GLU A 171 -14.53 -11.19 -13.90
N GLY A 172 -14.31 -11.76 -12.72
CA GLY A 172 -13.06 -12.42 -12.36
C GLY A 172 -11.89 -11.49 -12.04
N ALA A 173 -11.94 -10.21 -12.40
CA ALA A 173 -10.88 -9.24 -12.06
C ALA A 173 -10.83 -8.94 -10.56
N ARG A 174 -9.63 -8.67 -10.06
CA ARG A 174 -9.33 -8.32 -8.67
C ARG A 174 -8.86 -6.87 -8.55
N MET A 175 -9.10 -6.29 -7.37
CA MET A 175 -8.57 -5.00 -6.98
C MET A 175 -7.85 -5.10 -5.64
N VAL A 176 -6.65 -4.54 -5.58
CA VAL A 176 -5.89 -4.35 -4.34
C VAL A 176 -5.86 -2.85 -4.07
N VAL A 177 -6.32 -2.42 -2.90
CA VAL A 177 -6.29 -1.02 -2.46
C VAL A 177 -5.26 -0.90 -1.33
N LEU A 178 -4.27 -0.04 -1.50
CA LEU A 178 -3.31 0.30 -0.45
C LEU A 178 -3.69 1.65 0.17
N THR A 179 -3.90 1.67 1.48
CA THR A 179 -4.30 2.88 2.22
C THR A 179 -3.82 2.89 3.66
N GLY A 180 -3.86 4.03 4.34
CA GLY A 180 -3.60 4.09 5.78
C GLY A 180 -4.61 3.29 6.60
N ASN A 181 -4.16 2.68 7.70
CA ASN A 181 -4.99 1.83 8.58
C ASN A 181 -6.34 2.45 8.98
N VAL A 182 -6.40 3.76 9.20
CA VAL A 182 -7.64 4.48 9.56
C VAL A 182 -8.67 4.39 8.43
N HIS A 183 -8.27 4.61 7.17
CA HIS A 183 -9.15 4.54 6.00
C HIS A 183 -9.66 3.12 5.72
N ALA A 184 -8.86 2.10 6.02
CA ALA A 184 -9.21 0.70 5.84
C ALA A 184 -10.28 0.19 6.84
N MET A 185 -10.62 0.94 7.90
CA MET A 185 -11.60 0.49 8.89
C MET A 185 -13.02 0.29 8.30
N LEU A 186 -13.62 -0.87 8.57
CA LEU A 186 -15.02 -1.17 8.31
C LEU A 186 -15.97 -0.49 9.30
N GLN A 187 -15.47 -0.22 10.51
CA GLN A 187 -16.21 0.42 11.58
C GLN A 187 -15.26 1.30 12.39
N ARG A 188 -15.67 2.55 12.64
CA ARG A 188 -14.96 3.42 13.58
C ARG A 188 -15.14 2.89 15.01
N PRO A 189 -14.06 2.75 15.80
CA PRO A 189 -14.15 2.41 17.23
C PRO A 189 -14.92 3.48 18.03
N GLU A 190 -15.63 3.04 19.07
CA GLU A 190 -16.25 3.96 20.04
C GLU A 190 -15.18 4.76 20.79
N GLY A 191 -15.46 6.04 21.09
CA GLY A 191 -14.54 6.91 21.84
C GLY A 191 -13.38 7.51 21.06
N MET A 192 -13.28 7.28 19.74
CA MET A 192 -12.24 7.91 18.92
C MET A 192 -12.42 9.43 18.85
N PRO A 193 -11.32 10.21 18.69
CA PRO A 193 -11.37 11.67 18.69
C PRO A 193 -12.27 12.26 17.60
N PRO A 194 -13.00 13.37 17.85
CA PRO A 194 -13.94 13.96 16.89
C PRO A 194 -13.34 14.31 15.52
N GLU A 195 -12.05 14.62 15.47
CA GLU A 195 -11.29 14.95 14.26
C GLU A 195 -11.02 13.75 13.34
N MET A 196 -11.10 12.52 13.86
CA MET A 196 -11.12 11.32 13.04
C MET A 196 -12.42 11.33 12.22
N GLN A 197 -12.39 10.79 11.01
CA GLN A 197 -13.59 10.60 10.20
C GLN A 197 -14.61 9.68 10.90
N MET A 198 -15.90 10.02 10.82
CA MET A 198 -17.00 9.25 11.41
C MET A 198 -17.28 7.95 10.66
N ARG A 199 -17.15 8.01 9.33
CA ARG A 199 -17.26 6.87 8.42
C ARG A 199 -15.95 6.78 7.63
N PRO A 200 -15.01 5.91 8.08
CA PRO A 200 -13.82 5.60 7.31
C PRO A 200 -14.15 5.09 5.90
N MET A 201 -13.24 5.32 4.97
CA MET A 201 -13.41 4.97 3.55
C MET A 201 -13.98 3.55 3.34
N ALA A 202 -13.37 2.52 3.91
CA ALA A 202 -13.80 1.13 3.72
C ALA A 202 -15.18 0.83 4.34
N SER A 203 -15.59 1.56 5.38
CA SER A 203 -16.94 1.47 5.93
C SER A 203 -18.01 1.80 4.88
N GLY A 204 -17.74 2.75 3.99
CA GLY A 204 -18.61 3.12 2.87
C GLY A 204 -18.63 2.12 1.69
N LEU A 205 -17.88 1.02 1.79
CA LEU A 205 -17.73 -0.01 0.75
C LEU A 205 -18.25 -1.40 1.20
N ARG A 206 -18.80 -1.52 2.41
CA ARG A 206 -19.21 -2.80 3.02
C ARG A 206 -20.32 -3.56 2.27
N ASP A 207 -21.03 -2.91 1.37
CA ASP A 207 -22.02 -3.50 0.47
C ASP A 207 -21.39 -4.09 -0.80
N LEU A 208 -20.08 -3.92 -1.01
CA LEU A 208 -19.32 -4.56 -2.07
C LEU A 208 -18.61 -5.81 -1.53
N ASP A 209 -18.09 -6.63 -2.45
CA ASP A 209 -17.29 -7.80 -2.10
C ASP A 209 -15.86 -7.40 -1.73
N ILE A 210 -15.71 -6.92 -0.49
CA ILE A 210 -14.44 -6.43 0.06
C ILE A 210 -13.91 -7.34 1.17
N TYR A 211 -12.59 -7.35 1.31
CA TYR A 211 -11.88 -7.89 2.46
C TYR A 211 -10.90 -6.86 2.99
N SER A 212 -11.13 -6.36 4.21
CA SER A 212 -10.31 -5.35 4.85
C SER A 212 -9.27 -5.99 5.78
N VAL A 213 -8.02 -5.66 5.52
CA VAL A 213 -6.86 -6.15 6.26
C VAL A 213 -6.20 -4.99 6.97
N ARG A 214 -5.94 -5.17 8.27
CA ARG A 214 -5.05 -4.32 9.05
C ARG A 214 -3.66 -4.93 9.09
N LEU A 215 -2.70 -4.24 8.48
CA LEU A 215 -1.29 -4.54 8.67
C LEU A 215 -0.82 -3.96 10.01
N GLU A 216 -0.23 -4.82 10.82
CA GLU A 216 0.48 -4.51 12.05
C GLU A 216 1.97 -4.90 11.92
N ALA A 217 2.77 -4.47 12.89
CA ALA A 217 4.16 -4.90 13.02
C ALA A 217 4.47 -5.33 14.45
N LEU A 218 5.36 -6.31 14.62
CA LEU A 218 5.84 -6.71 15.94
C LEU A 218 6.82 -5.70 16.55
N ARG A 219 7.47 -4.87 15.72
CA ARG A 219 8.35 -3.78 16.12
C ARG A 219 8.66 -2.92 14.89
N GLY A 220 9.39 -1.83 15.12
CA GLY A 220 10.08 -1.10 14.06
C GLY A 220 9.65 0.35 14.00
N GLU A 221 9.58 0.92 12.80
CA GLU A 221 9.34 2.33 12.59
C GLU A 221 8.56 2.57 11.28
N ALA A 222 7.78 3.64 11.24
CA ALA A 222 7.06 4.10 10.05
C ALA A 222 7.01 5.62 9.98
N TRP A 223 6.79 6.19 8.80
CA TRP A 223 6.54 7.63 8.68
C TRP A 223 5.14 7.98 9.19
N GLY A 224 5.01 9.18 9.76
CA GLY A 224 3.73 9.70 10.19
C GLY A 224 3.79 11.20 10.47
N CYS A 225 2.65 11.86 10.37
CA CYS A 225 2.55 13.31 10.54
C CYS A 225 1.63 13.65 11.72
N ALA A 226 2.17 14.35 12.70
CA ALA A 226 1.42 14.94 13.81
C ALA A 226 2.02 16.32 14.11
N GLY A 227 1.57 17.34 13.36
CA GLY A 227 2.20 18.66 13.32
C GLY A 227 3.39 18.73 12.37
N SER A 228 4.35 17.82 12.51
CA SER A 228 5.43 17.59 11.53
C SER A 228 5.53 16.11 11.16
N CYS A 229 6.01 15.83 9.96
CA CYS A 229 6.23 14.47 9.49
C CYS A 229 7.62 13.96 9.88
N ARG A 230 7.66 12.77 10.49
CA ARG A 230 8.89 12.10 10.94
C ARG A 230 8.70 10.59 11.04
N ALA A 231 9.78 9.86 11.25
CA ALA A 231 9.71 8.48 11.69
C ALA A 231 9.14 8.39 13.11
N TRP A 232 8.21 7.46 13.31
CA TRP A 232 7.61 7.10 14.59
C TRP A 232 7.88 5.64 14.88
N SER A 233 8.28 5.35 16.11
CA SER A 233 8.52 3.98 16.55
C SER A 233 7.20 3.23 16.74
N ILE A 234 7.16 2.01 16.23
CA ILE A 234 6.14 1.02 16.51
C ILE A 234 6.64 0.21 17.73
N PRO A 235 5.94 0.30 18.88
CA PRO A 235 6.35 -0.41 20.08
C PRO A 235 6.45 -1.91 19.85
N GLU A 236 7.37 -2.55 20.56
CA GLU A 236 7.51 -3.99 20.51
C GLU A 236 6.22 -4.68 21.01
N GLN A 237 5.77 -5.67 20.24
CA GLN A 237 4.56 -6.43 20.50
C GLN A 237 4.92 -7.92 20.59
N VAL A 238 4.21 -8.64 21.46
CA VAL A 238 4.31 -10.10 21.51
C VAL A 238 3.89 -10.68 20.16
N ALA A 239 4.73 -11.60 19.65
CA ALA A 239 4.48 -12.34 18.43
C ALA A 239 3.11 -13.02 18.47
N ARG A 240 2.35 -12.87 17.40
CA ARG A 240 0.99 -13.39 17.29
C ARG A 240 0.66 -13.73 15.84
N GLY A 241 -0.08 -14.80 15.66
CA GLY A 241 -0.57 -15.22 14.34
C GLY A 241 -1.66 -14.30 13.81
N PRO A 242 -2.11 -14.52 12.56
CA PRO A 242 -3.21 -13.78 11.98
C PRO A 242 -4.47 -13.90 12.86
N ARG A 243 -5.21 -12.80 12.97
CA ARG A 243 -6.47 -12.76 13.71
C ARG A 243 -7.60 -12.41 12.76
N VAL A 244 -8.58 -13.31 12.63
CA VAL A 244 -9.80 -13.07 11.86
C VAL A 244 -10.87 -12.51 12.79
N ASP A 245 -11.65 -11.54 12.31
CA ASP A 245 -12.87 -11.09 12.98
C ASP A 245 -14.04 -11.16 12.00
N THR A 246 -15.14 -11.75 12.43
CA THR A 246 -16.37 -11.90 11.65
C THR A 246 -17.54 -11.13 12.26
N HIS A 247 -17.32 -10.40 13.36
CA HIS A 247 -18.38 -9.66 14.04
C HIS A 247 -18.99 -8.59 13.14
N ALA A 248 -20.28 -8.30 13.32
CA ALA A 248 -20.98 -7.28 12.52
C ALA A 248 -20.40 -5.87 12.70
N LYS A 249 -19.81 -5.58 13.88
CA LYS A 249 -19.16 -4.32 14.23
C LYS A 249 -17.63 -4.37 14.17
N ARG A 250 -17.06 -5.40 13.53
CA ARG A 250 -15.60 -5.54 13.39
C ARG A 250 -15.00 -4.32 12.68
N GLN A 251 -13.78 -3.98 13.06
CA GLN A 251 -13.05 -2.86 12.46
C GLN A 251 -12.34 -3.29 11.17
N TYR A 252 -11.94 -4.55 11.07
CA TYR A 252 -11.27 -5.17 9.93
C TYR A 252 -11.74 -6.62 9.84
N ASP A 253 -11.57 -7.27 8.69
CA ASP A 253 -11.80 -8.71 8.56
C ASP A 253 -10.59 -9.52 9.09
N LEU A 254 -9.38 -8.97 8.90
CA LEU A 254 -8.13 -9.63 9.25
C LEU A 254 -7.12 -8.65 9.83
N TRP A 255 -6.37 -9.10 10.84
CA TRP A 255 -5.15 -8.48 11.32
C TRP A 255 -4.00 -9.43 11.03
N VAL A 256 -2.92 -8.90 10.47
CA VAL A 256 -1.67 -9.63 10.21
C VAL A 256 -0.49 -8.82 10.75
N TRP A 257 0.54 -9.51 11.23
CA TRP A 257 1.71 -8.87 11.84
C TRP A 257 2.96 -9.18 11.03
N MET A 258 3.59 -8.14 10.50
CA MET A 258 4.94 -8.26 9.95
C MET A 258 5.95 -8.32 11.09
N PRO A 259 7.06 -9.07 10.95
CA PRO A 259 8.07 -9.17 12.01
C PRO A 259 8.70 -7.83 12.38
N GLU A 260 8.89 -6.96 11.41
CA GLU A 260 9.49 -5.64 11.58
C GLU A 260 9.08 -4.75 10.40
N LEU A 261 8.85 -3.47 10.67
CA LEU A 261 8.74 -2.44 9.65
C LEU A 261 9.90 -1.47 9.80
N SER A 262 10.47 -1.04 8.69
CA SER A 262 11.54 -0.05 8.67
C SER A 262 11.17 1.14 7.81
N VAL A 263 11.71 2.30 8.17
CA VAL A 263 11.41 3.57 7.52
C VAL A 263 11.80 3.52 6.04
N GLY A 264 10.83 3.84 5.18
CA GLY A 264 11.00 3.97 3.74
C GLY A 264 12.01 5.06 3.38
N THR A 265 12.77 4.84 2.30
CA THR A 265 13.75 5.81 1.83
C THR A 265 13.05 6.91 1.03
N LEU A 266 13.20 8.16 1.45
CA LEU A 266 12.60 9.31 0.77
C LEU A 266 13.29 9.61 -0.57
N GLU A 267 12.53 10.11 -1.56
CA GLU A 267 13.12 10.70 -2.76
C GLU A 267 13.77 12.05 -2.44
N GLY A 268 14.99 12.29 -2.94
CA GLY A 268 15.68 13.58 -2.80
C GLY A 268 16.48 13.81 -1.52
N GLN A 269 16.67 12.79 -0.68
CA GLN A 269 17.73 12.74 0.35
C GLN A 269 18.91 11.88 -0.11
#